data_AF-A0A7C5MLK0-F1
#
_entry.id   AF-A0A7C5MLK0-F1
#
_cell.length_a   1.000
_cell.length_b   1.000
_cell.length_c   1.000
_cell.angle_alpha   90.00
_cell.angle_beta   90.00
_cell.angle_gamma   90.00
#
_symmetry.space_group_name_H-M   'P 1'
#
loop_
_entity.id
_entity.type
_entity.pdbx_description
1 polymer ?
#
loop_
_entity_poly.entity_id
_entity_poly.type
_entity_poly.pdbx_seq_one_letter_code
_entity_poly.pdbx_strand_id
1 'polypeptide(L)'
;MKKMRDVEIEDKKIMTVDKFSSYKLLANMGLVELSYCWAHQRREFIEAKTKYPEIRQWAEAWIEKIAELYHINNKRIRYNKGNLEFIEYDKKLREKIGQIHFLINQQYFHPGAEGNNGKYEETLERSNYICR
;
A
#
# COMPACT_ATOMS: atom_id res chain seq x y z
N MET A 1 -13.83 0.76 36.39
CA MET A 1 -13.59 0.51 34.95
C MET A 1 -13.44 1.87 34.27
N LYS A 2 -12.23 2.24 33.82
CA LYS A 2 -11.93 3.61 33.35
C LYS A 2 -12.56 3.78 31.96
N LYS A 3 -13.48 4.75 31.83
CA LYS A 3 -14.13 5.14 30.57
C LYS A 3 -13.04 5.39 29.52
N MET A 4 -13.01 4.59 28.45
CA MET A 4 -12.21 4.92 27.26
C MET A 4 -12.75 6.24 26.75
N ARG A 5 -11.90 7.27 26.79
CA ARG A 5 -12.22 8.60 26.30
C ARG A 5 -12.50 8.49 24.81
N ASP A 6 -13.62 9.05 24.39
CA ASP A 6 -13.92 9.37 23.01
C ASP A 6 -12.77 10.27 22.51
N VAL A 7 -11.85 9.69 21.74
CA VAL A 7 -10.79 10.44 21.08
C VAL A 7 -11.44 11.11 19.88
N GLU A 8 -11.58 12.43 19.94
CA GLU A 8 -12.05 13.23 18.82
C GLU A 8 -11.25 12.91 17.55
N ILE A 9 -11.97 12.77 16.43
CA ILE A 9 -11.50 12.21 15.15
C ILE A 9 -10.41 13.08 14.47
N GLU A 10 -10.10 14.27 14.99
CA GLU A 10 -9.23 15.26 14.34
C GLU A 10 -7.72 14.98 14.42
N ASP A 11 -7.24 14.07 15.28
CA ASP A 11 -5.79 13.81 15.50
C ASP A 11 -5.37 12.36 15.23
N LYS A 12 -5.95 11.70 14.23
CA LYS A 12 -5.62 10.30 13.93
C LYS A 12 -4.19 10.17 13.37
N LYS A 13 -3.25 9.77 14.22
CA LYS A 13 -1.82 9.59 13.86
C LYS A 13 -1.67 8.48 12.82
N ILE A 14 -1.12 8.80 11.66
CA ILE A 14 -0.77 7.80 10.64
C ILE A 14 0.63 7.28 10.91
N MET A 15 0.78 5.96 10.92
CA MET A 15 2.07 5.29 11.08
C MET A 15 2.40 4.48 9.84
N THR A 16 3.50 4.82 9.18
CA THR A 16 4.01 4.06 8.03
C THR A 16 4.74 2.82 8.53
N VAL A 17 4.26 1.64 8.16
CA VAL A 17 4.74 0.36 8.69
C VAL A 17 5.08 -0.64 7.58
N ASP A 18 5.84 -1.67 7.93
CA ASP A 18 5.88 -2.92 7.20
C ASP A 18 4.66 -3.82 7.56
N LYS A 19 4.65 -5.07 7.10
CA LYS A 19 3.57 -6.03 7.39
C LYS A 19 3.69 -6.75 8.75
N PHE A 20 4.56 -6.30 9.65
CA PHE A 20 4.73 -6.93 10.94
C PHE A 20 3.42 -6.85 11.76
N SER A 21 2.98 -8.02 12.25
CA SER A 21 1.65 -8.19 12.79
C SER A 21 1.41 -7.41 14.10
N SER A 22 2.47 -7.10 14.85
CA SER A 22 2.36 -6.38 16.12
C SER A 22 1.74 -4.99 15.98
N TYR A 23 1.92 -4.32 14.83
CA TYR A 23 1.34 -3.00 14.58
C TYR A 23 -0.19 -3.01 14.55
N LYS A 24 -0.82 -4.17 14.25
CA LYS A 24 -2.28 -4.33 14.29
C LYS A 24 -2.84 -4.08 15.68
N LEU A 25 -2.07 -4.39 16.74
CA LEU A 25 -2.49 -4.12 18.12
C LEU A 25 -2.69 -2.61 18.34
N LEU A 26 -1.76 -1.79 17.86
CA LEU A 26 -1.83 -0.33 17.98
C LEU A 26 -3.02 0.25 17.20
N ALA A 27 -3.30 -0.31 16.02
CA ALA A 27 -4.47 0.05 15.23
C ALA A 27 -5.79 -0.35 15.92
N ASN A 28 -5.86 -1.58 16.45
CA ASN A 28 -7.03 -2.11 17.15
C ASN A 28 -7.33 -1.35 18.46
N MET A 29 -6.29 -0.82 19.11
CA MET A 29 -6.42 0.07 20.26
C MET A 29 -6.87 1.49 19.88
N GLY A 30 -7.03 1.79 18.59
CA GLY A 30 -7.42 3.11 18.09
C GLY A 30 -6.32 4.17 18.18
N LEU A 31 -5.06 3.78 18.42
CA LEU A 31 -3.95 4.71 18.65
C LEU A 31 -3.38 5.29 17.36
N VAL A 32 -3.41 4.52 16.27
CA VAL A 32 -2.85 4.89 14.98
C VAL A 32 -3.68 4.32 13.82
N GLU A 33 -3.58 4.95 12.67
CA GLU A 33 -3.95 4.36 11.38
C GLU A 33 -2.69 3.83 10.69
N LEU A 34 -2.69 2.58 10.24
CA LEU A 34 -1.55 2.00 9.54
C LEU A 34 -1.56 2.40 8.06
N SER A 35 -0.46 2.97 7.60
CA SER A 35 -0.14 3.08 6.17
C SER A 35 0.94 2.07 5.84
N TYR A 36 0.71 1.19 4.89
CA TYR A 36 1.72 0.20 4.51
C TYR A 36 2.73 0.83 3.54
N CYS A 37 4.02 0.54 3.75
CA CYS A 37 5.07 1.14 2.95
C CYS A 37 5.15 0.52 1.54
N TRP A 38 5.13 1.37 0.51
CA TRP A 38 5.32 0.97 -0.89
C TRP A 38 6.65 0.23 -1.15
N ALA A 39 7.71 0.51 -0.38
CA ALA A 39 9.00 -0.18 -0.52
C ALA A 39 8.90 -1.65 -0.13
N HIS A 40 8.21 -1.95 0.97
CA HIS A 40 7.97 -3.33 1.42
C HIS A 40 7.02 -4.04 0.48
N GLN A 41 5.95 -3.37 0.03
CA GLN A 41 5.02 -3.95 -0.92
C GLN A 41 5.69 -4.30 -2.26
N ARG A 42 6.59 -3.44 -2.76
CA ARG A 42 7.38 -3.73 -3.97
C ARG A 42 8.32 -4.92 -3.79
N ARG A 43 8.96 -5.05 -2.62
CA ARG A 43 9.85 -6.19 -2.32
C ARG A 43 9.10 -7.51 -2.39
N GLU A 44 7.89 -7.57 -1.85
CA GLU A 44 7.05 -8.77 -1.94
C GLU A 44 6.72 -9.16 -3.37
N PHE A 45 6.38 -8.20 -4.24
CA PHE A 45 6.16 -8.51 -5.66
C PHE A 45 7.43 -8.98 -6.36
N ILE A 46 8.60 -8.44 -6.02
CA ILE A 46 9.89 -8.93 -6.56
C ILE A 46 10.13 -10.38 -6.13
N GLU A 47 9.90 -10.69 -4.86
CA GLU A 47 10.03 -12.05 -4.36
C GLU A 47 9.03 -13.00 -5.02
N ALA A 48 7.77 -12.58 -5.15
CA ALA A 48 6.72 -13.35 -5.79
C ALA A 48 7.07 -13.64 -7.25
N LYS A 49 7.55 -12.63 -7.99
CA LYS A 49 8.03 -12.77 -9.37
C LYS A 49 9.14 -13.82 -9.49
N THR A 50 10.06 -13.88 -8.53
CA THR A 50 11.19 -14.81 -8.54
C THR A 50 10.80 -16.21 -8.11
N LYS A 51 9.92 -16.34 -7.11
CA LYS A 51 9.50 -17.63 -6.52
C LYS A 51 8.48 -18.36 -7.39
N TYR A 52 7.66 -17.62 -8.14
CA TYR A 52 6.44 -18.14 -8.75
C TYR A 52 6.31 -17.72 -10.23
N PRO A 53 6.89 -18.51 -11.15
CA PRO A 53 6.87 -18.20 -12.58
C PRO A 53 5.46 -17.99 -13.17
N GLU A 54 4.46 -18.67 -12.63
CA GLU A 54 3.06 -18.61 -13.08
C GLU A 54 2.40 -17.24 -12.89
N ILE A 55 2.84 -16.45 -11.91
CA ILE A 55 2.33 -15.10 -11.63
C ILE A 55 3.32 -14.00 -12.03
N ARG A 56 4.40 -14.35 -12.74
CA ARG A 56 5.49 -13.43 -13.06
C ARG A 56 5.01 -12.14 -13.71
N GLN A 57 4.19 -12.25 -14.77
CA GLN A 57 3.69 -11.08 -15.50
C GLN A 57 2.82 -10.18 -14.62
N TRP A 58 1.99 -10.79 -13.76
CA TRP A 58 1.17 -10.07 -12.80
C TRP A 58 2.05 -9.33 -11.78
N ALA A 59 3.07 -9.98 -11.23
CA ALA A 59 4.00 -9.35 -10.28
C ALA A 59 4.81 -8.23 -10.95
N GLU A 60 5.25 -8.41 -12.20
CA GLU A 60 5.92 -7.37 -13.00
C GLU A 60 5.03 -6.14 -13.18
N ALA A 61 3.76 -6.33 -13.53
CA ALA A 61 2.80 -5.23 -13.67
C ALA A 61 2.61 -4.43 -12.37
N TRP A 62 2.63 -5.09 -11.20
CA TRP A 62 2.58 -4.40 -9.90
C TRP A 62 3.88 -3.66 -9.56
N ILE A 63 5.03 -4.26 -9.85
CA ILE A 63 6.34 -3.60 -9.66
C ILE A 63 6.41 -2.31 -10.48
N GLU A 64 5.92 -2.32 -11.72
CA GLU A 64 5.86 -1.16 -12.59
C GLU A 64 4.93 -0.07 -12.05
N LYS A 65 3.71 -0.43 -11.61
CA LYS A 65 2.77 0.53 -10.99
C LYS A 65 3.40 1.24 -9.78
N ILE A 66 4.12 0.50 -8.93
CA ILE A 66 4.81 1.09 -7.76
C ILE A 66 6.01 1.94 -8.20
N ALA A 67 6.76 1.50 -9.22
CA ALA A 67 7.88 2.29 -9.76
C ALA A 67 7.40 3.64 -10.31
N GLU A 68 6.23 3.69 -10.94
CA GLU A 68 5.62 4.92 -11.42
C GLU A 68 5.27 5.90 -10.28
N LEU A 69 4.77 5.39 -9.15
CA LEU A 69 4.56 6.21 -7.95
C LEU A 69 5.85 6.89 -7.50
N TYR A 70 6.95 6.13 -7.42
CA TYR A 70 8.27 6.68 -7.07
C TYR A 70 8.75 7.70 -8.10
N HIS A 71 8.55 7.44 -9.39
CA HIS A 71 8.93 8.39 -10.44
C HIS A 71 8.20 9.72 -10.32
N ILE A 72 6.88 9.69 -10.11
CA ILE A 72 6.07 10.90 -9.92
C ILE A 72 6.49 11.62 -8.63
N ASN A 73 6.66 10.89 -7.52
CA ASN A 73 7.07 11.48 -6.25
C ASN A 73 8.48 12.09 -6.33
N ASN A 74 9.42 11.44 -7.00
CA ASN A 74 10.78 11.96 -7.21
C ASN A 74 10.81 13.23 -8.05
N LYS A 75 9.79 13.47 -8.90
CA LYS A 75 9.60 14.76 -9.57
C LYS A 75 8.98 15.78 -8.61
N ARG A 76 7.93 15.39 -7.87
CA ARG A 76 7.24 16.23 -6.88
C ARG A 76 8.21 16.87 -5.87
N ILE A 77 9.08 16.06 -5.25
CA ILE A 77 9.97 16.52 -4.18
C ILE A 77 11.13 17.41 -4.64
N ARG A 78 11.31 17.62 -5.96
CA ARG A 78 12.29 18.58 -6.49
C ARG A 78 11.84 20.03 -6.33
N TYR A 79 10.57 20.24 -5.99
CA TYR A 79 9.95 21.54 -5.90
C TYR A 79 9.45 21.80 -4.48
N ASN A 80 9.50 23.06 -4.05
CA ASN A 80 8.94 23.46 -2.76
C ASN A 80 7.42 23.37 -2.79
N LYS A 81 6.82 23.09 -1.63
CA LYS A 81 5.37 23.12 -1.47
C LYS A 81 4.82 24.49 -1.89
N GLY A 82 3.78 24.49 -2.70
CA GLY A 82 3.16 25.70 -3.25
C GLY A 82 3.63 26.09 -4.65
N ASN A 83 4.75 25.54 -5.15
CA ASN A 83 5.13 25.68 -6.55
C ASN A 83 4.09 25.01 -7.47
N LEU A 84 3.91 25.55 -8.67
CA LEU A 84 2.98 25.00 -9.66
C LEU A 84 3.35 23.55 -10.03
N GLU A 85 4.64 23.26 -10.20
CA GLU A 85 5.12 21.91 -10.50
C GLU A 85 4.91 20.96 -9.33
N PHE A 86 5.07 21.44 -8.09
CA PHE A 86 4.74 20.63 -6.92
C PHE A 86 3.26 20.25 -6.94
N ILE A 87 2.37 21.22 -7.16
CA ILE A 87 0.92 21.01 -7.19
C ILE A 87 0.54 20.05 -8.33
N GLU A 88 1.16 20.19 -9.50
CA GLU A 88 0.93 19.31 -10.65
C GLU A 88 1.35 17.86 -10.36
N TYR A 89 2.56 17.65 -9.85
CA TYR A 89 3.03 16.31 -9.52
C TYR A 89 2.34 15.72 -8.29
N ASP A 90 1.88 16.54 -7.33
CA ASP A 90 1.04 16.10 -6.22
C ASP A 90 -0.31 15.58 -6.71
N LYS A 91 -0.96 16.31 -7.63
CA LYS A 91 -2.19 15.87 -8.28
C LYS A 91 -2.00 14.55 -9.01
N LYS A 92 -0.96 14.44 -9.86
CA LYS A 92 -0.63 13.19 -10.58
C LYS A 92 -0.38 12.02 -9.63
N LEU A 93 0.32 12.27 -8.52
CA LEU A 93 0.60 11.24 -7.52
C LEU A 93 -0.69 10.73 -6.87
N ARG A 94 -1.58 11.64 -6.47
CA ARG A 94 -2.88 11.29 -5.88
C ARG A 94 -3.79 10.54 -6.84
N GLU A 95 -3.84 10.97 -8.10
CA GLU A 95 -4.57 10.26 -9.16
C GLU A 95 -4.04 8.83 -9.33
N LYS A 96 -2.71 8.65 -9.35
CA LYS A 96 -2.10 7.33 -9.48
C LYS A 96 -2.35 6.43 -8.27
N ILE A 97 -2.28 6.99 -7.06
CA ILE A 97 -2.65 6.28 -5.83
C ILE A 97 -4.12 5.84 -5.90
N GLY A 98 -5.02 6.72 -6.33
CA GLY A 98 -6.45 6.40 -6.52
C GLY A 98 -6.69 5.27 -7.53
N GLN A 99 -5.98 5.28 -8.67
CA GLN A 99 -6.03 4.18 -9.64
C GLN A 99 -5.57 2.85 -9.02
N ILE A 100 -4.47 2.87 -8.26
CA ILE A 100 -3.97 1.67 -7.60
C ILE A 100 -4.96 1.17 -6.54
N HIS A 101 -5.54 2.07 -5.73
CA HIS A 101 -6.59 1.70 -4.77
C HIS A 101 -7.80 1.08 -5.45
N PHE A 102 -8.22 1.61 -6.59
CA PHE A 102 -9.30 1.00 -7.38
C PHE A 102 -8.94 -0.42 -7.84
N LEU A 103 -7.73 -0.62 -8.37
CA LEU A 103 -7.26 -1.95 -8.78
C LEU A 103 -7.17 -2.96 -7.62
N ILE A 104 -6.80 -2.48 -6.43
CA ILE A 104 -6.78 -3.30 -5.20
C ILE A 104 -8.20 -3.72 -4.80
N ASN A 105 -9.19 -2.83 -4.96
CA ASN A 105 -10.56 -3.09 -4.49
C ASN A 105 -11.46 -3.81 -5.50
N GLN A 106 -11.09 -3.81 -6.79
CA GLN A 106 -11.75 -4.64 -7.81
C GLN A 106 -11.28 -6.08 -7.65
N GLN A 107 -11.97 -6.83 -6.79
CA GLN A 107 -11.90 -8.28 -6.55
C GLN A 107 -10.59 -8.93 -7.03
N TYR A 108 -9.59 -8.95 -6.14
CA TYR A 108 -8.25 -9.51 -6.34
C TYR A 108 -8.32 -10.91 -7.00
N PHE A 109 -8.24 -10.98 -8.33
CA PHE A 109 -7.98 -12.23 -9.02
C PHE A 109 -6.48 -12.50 -8.90
N HIS A 110 -6.09 -13.29 -7.90
CA HIS A 110 -4.74 -13.81 -7.80
C HIS A 110 -4.65 -15.03 -8.72
N PRO A 111 -3.82 -15.01 -9.79
CA PRO A 111 -3.70 -16.16 -10.70
C PRO A 111 -3.12 -17.44 -10.05
N GLY A 112 -2.86 -17.42 -8.75
CA GLY A 112 -2.36 -18.54 -7.93
C GLY A 112 -3.41 -19.09 -6.97
N ALA A 113 -4.58 -18.45 -6.84
CA ALA A 113 -5.67 -18.92 -5.99
C ALA A 113 -6.32 -20.21 -6.52
N GLU A 114 -6.28 -20.45 -7.84
CA GLU A 114 -6.94 -21.61 -8.45
C GLU A 114 -6.06 -22.88 -8.51
N GLY A 115 -4.77 -22.81 -8.14
CA GLY A 115 -3.82 -23.90 -8.44
C GLY A 115 -2.89 -24.39 -7.31
N ASN A 116 -2.87 -23.78 -6.12
CA ASN A 116 -1.80 -24.04 -5.16
C ASN A 116 -2.22 -23.94 -3.68
N ASN A 117 -3.08 -24.87 -3.22
CA ASN A 117 -3.31 -25.25 -1.81
C ASN A 117 -3.11 -24.13 -0.74
N GLY A 118 -3.73 -22.96 -0.92
CA GLY A 118 -3.73 -21.87 0.09
C GLY A 118 -2.37 -21.26 0.47
N LYS A 119 -1.26 -21.61 -0.19
CA LYS A 119 0.08 -21.06 0.17
C LYS A 119 0.28 -19.61 -0.30
N TYR A 120 -0.42 -19.21 -1.35
CA TYR A 120 -0.38 -17.84 -1.89
C TYR A 120 -1.23 -16.88 -1.09
N GLU A 121 -2.38 -17.37 -0.62
CA GLU A 121 -3.38 -16.63 0.14
C GLU A 121 -2.72 -15.95 1.35
N GLU A 122 -1.94 -16.68 2.15
CA GLU A 122 -1.34 -16.13 3.38
C GLU A 122 -0.36 -14.95 3.16
N THR A 123 0.23 -14.81 1.97
CA THR A 123 1.21 -13.75 1.68
C THR A 123 0.58 -12.42 1.21
N LEU A 124 -0.67 -12.46 0.73
CA LEU A 124 -1.34 -11.29 0.12
C LEU A 124 -2.78 -11.02 0.62
N GLU A 125 -3.44 -11.97 1.30
CA GLU A 125 -4.91 -11.97 1.51
C GLU A 125 -5.54 -10.89 2.38
N ARG A 126 -4.82 -9.92 2.93
CA ARG A 126 -5.47 -8.91 3.78
C ARG A 126 -5.12 -7.48 3.42
N SER A 127 -4.88 -7.22 2.14
CA SER A 127 -4.69 -5.88 1.58
C SER A 127 -5.96 -5.03 1.51
N ASN A 128 -6.64 -4.86 2.66
CA ASN A 128 -7.25 -3.58 3.03
C ASN A 128 -6.14 -2.54 3.37
N TYR A 129 -5.02 -2.60 2.65
CA TYR A 129 -3.79 -1.89 2.93
C TYR A 129 -3.75 -0.66 2.05
N ILE A 130 -4.31 0.42 2.59
CA ILE A 130 -4.12 1.74 2.02
C ILE A 130 -2.63 2.09 2.20
N CYS A 131 -1.82 1.81 1.19
CA CYS A 131 -0.53 2.46 1.06
C CYS A 131 -0.84 3.93 0.71
N ARG A 132 -0.66 4.83 1.68
CA ARG A 132 -0.81 6.28 1.52
C ARG A 132 0.53 6.94 1.27
#